data_AF-A0A3P8C2R0-F1
#
_entry.id   AF-A0A3P8C2R0-F1
#
_cell.length_a   1.000
_cell.length_b   1.000
_cell.length_c   1.000
_cell.angle_alpha   90.00
_cell.angle_beta   90.00
_cell.angle_gamma   90.00
#
_symmetry.space_group_name_H-M   'P 1'
#
loop_
_entity.id
_entity.type
_entity.pdbx_description
1 polymer ?
#
loop_
_entity_poly.entity_id
_entity_poly.type
_entity_poly.pdbx_seq_one_letter_code
_entity_poly.pdbx_strand_id
1 'polypeptide(L)'
;MQLIVEKFPTKDLTILMGDLNDKAGTKNTGYEDIMGRHGLGERNENGERFANLCAFNKLVIGGTIFPHKRIHKITWTSPDYTTQNQIDKKIRRT
;
A
#
# COMPACT_ATOMS: atom_id res chain seq x y z
N MET A 1 7.70 -6.49 -10.08
CA MET A 1 6.35 -6.49 -9.50
C MET A 1 5.27 -6.83 -10.53
N GLN A 2 5.16 -6.11 -11.66
CA GLN A 2 4.12 -6.36 -12.68
C GLN A 2 4.10 -7.81 -13.20
N LEU A 3 5.26 -8.33 -13.63
CA LEU A 3 5.41 -9.73 -14.08
C LEU A 3 5.06 -10.78 -13.01
N ILE A 4 5.11 -10.42 -11.72
CA ILE A 4 4.74 -11.33 -10.63
C ILE A 4 3.21 -11.36 -10.51
N VAL A 5 2.57 -10.20 -10.57
CA VAL A 5 1.09 -10.07 -10.50
C VAL A 5 0.40 -10.74 -11.71
N GLU A 6 1.04 -10.71 -12.88
CA GLU A 6 0.54 -11.35 -14.11
C GLU A 6 0.67 -12.87 -14.09
N LYS A 7 1.61 -13.43 -13.32
CA LYS A 7 1.79 -14.89 -13.22
C LYS A 7 0.70 -15.60 -12.41
N PHE A 8 -0.06 -14.88 -11.58
CA PHE A 8 -1.10 -15.46 -10.75
C PHE A 8 -2.48 -15.36 -11.42
N PRO A 9 -3.26 -16.47 -11.48
CA PRO A 9 -4.61 -16.46 -12.01
C PRO A 9 -5.49 -15.43 -11.30
N THR A 10 -6.27 -14.67 -12.06
CA THR A 10 -7.19 -13.66 -11.52
C THR A 10 -8.33 -14.22 -10.68
N LYS A 11 -8.57 -15.54 -10.74
CA LYS A 11 -9.66 -16.22 -10.03
C LYS A 11 -9.32 -16.56 -8.58
N ASP A 12 -8.04 -16.47 -8.20
CA ASP A 12 -7.57 -16.82 -6.86
C ASP A 12 -7.31 -15.58 -6.00
N LEU A 13 -7.62 -15.69 -4.71
CA LEU A 13 -7.29 -14.65 -3.73
C LEU A 13 -5.77 -14.51 -3.63
N THR A 14 -5.23 -13.50 -4.30
CA THR A 14 -3.79 -13.19 -4.26
C THR A 14 -3.53 -12.14 -3.19
N ILE A 15 -2.79 -12.53 -2.15
CA ILE A 15 -2.25 -11.61 -1.15
C ILE A 15 -0.76 -11.47 -1.44
N LEU A 16 -0.33 -10.26 -1.83
CA LEU A 16 1.08 -9.96 -1.95
C LEU A 16 1.51 -9.16 -0.71
N MET A 17 2.59 -9.61 -0.09
CA MET A 17 3.20 -8.98 1.07
C MET A 17 4.69 -8.78 0.83
N GLY A 18 5.19 -7.64 1.27
CA GLY A 18 6.61 -7.34 1.24
C GLY A 18 6.91 -5.89 1.56
N ASP A 19 8.19 -5.60 1.67
CA ASP A 19 8.72 -4.25 1.74
C ASP A 19 8.79 -3.67 0.32
N LEU A 20 7.95 -2.66 0.08
CA LEU A 20 7.88 -1.97 -1.21
C LEU A 20 8.52 -0.59 -1.16
N ASN A 21 8.99 -0.16 0.02
CA ASN A 21 9.53 1.18 0.29
C ASN A 21 8.67 2.32 -0.31
N ASP A 22 7.36 2.13 -0.31
CA ASP A 22 6.39 3.09 -0.84
C ASP A 22 5.64 3.81 0.28
N LYS A 23 5.19 5.04 -0.01
CA LYS A 23 4.27 5.76 0.85
C LYS A 23 2.98 5.97 0.09
N ALA A 24 1.93 5.20 0.40
CA ALA A 24 0.60 5.42 -0.18
C ALA A 24 -0.02 6.75 0.26
N GLY A 25 0.28 7.19 1.48
CA GLY A 25 -0.25 8.41 2.08
C GLY A 25 -1.73 8.34 2.46
N THR A 26 -2.28 9.45 2.94
CA THR A 26 -3.69 9.59 3.34
C THR A 26 -4.62 10.03 2.21
N LYS A 27 -4.06 10.69 1.18
CA LYS A 27 -4.82 11.22 0.05
C LYS A 27 -5.16 10.10 -0.93
N ASN A 28 -6.45 9.82 -1.09
CA ASN A 28 -6.96 8.76 -1.97
C ASN A 28 -7.68 9.28 -3.22
N THR A 29 -7.65 10.58 -3.51
CA THR A 29 -8.32 11.17 -4.67
C THR A 29 -7.87 10.51 -5.98
N GLY A 30 -8.80 9.93 -6.74
CA GLY A 30 -8.55 9.18 -7.97
C GLY A 30 -8.11 7.73 -7.78
N TYR A 31 -8.08 7.25 -6.54
CA TYR A 31 -7.69 5.88 -6.15
C TYR A 31 -8.65 5.29 -5.11
N GLU A 32 -9.86 5.82 -5.02
CA GLU A 32 -10.86 5.47 -4.00
C GLU A 32 -11.22 3.98 -4.00
N ASP A 33 -11.17 3.35 -5.17
CA ASP A 33 -11.48 1.92 -5.35
C ASP A 33 -10.38 0.99 -4.84
N ILE A 34 -9.15 1.49 -4.72
CA ILE A 34 -7.97 0.68 -4.35
C ILE A 34 -7.38 1.04 -3.01
N MET A 35 -7.66 2.22 -2.46
CA MET A 35 -7.09 2.65 -1.19
C MET A 35 -8.04 3.51 -0.37
N GLY A 36 -7.99 3.31 0.94
CA GLY A 36 -8.71 4.14 1.89
C GLY A 36 -7.92 5.39 2.30
N ARG A 37 -8.53 6.18 3.19
CA ARG A 37 -7.97 7.44 3.71
C ARG A 37 -7.07 7.27 4.92
N HIS A 38 -6.85 6.04 5.37
CA HIS A 38 -6.17 5.75 6.62
C HIS A 38 -4.69 5.38 6.44
N GLY A 39 -4.09 5.64 5.28
CA GLY A 39 -2.64 5.49 5.12
C GLY A 39 -1.82 6.44 6.02
N LEU A 40 -0.49 6.29 5.98
CA LEU A 40 0.42 7.08 6.80
C LEU A 40 1.23 8.05 5.92
N GLY A 41 1.33 9.31 6.36
CA GLY A 41 2.18 10.33 5.73
C GLY A 41 1.65 10.85 4.39
N GLU A 42 2.53 11.49 3.65
CA GLU A 42 2.28 11.96 2.28
C GLU A 42 2.77 10.94 1.25
N ARG A 43 2.08 10.90 0.11
CA ARG A 43 2.44 10.02 -0.99
C ARG A 43 3.70 10.50 -1.67
N ASN A 44 4.69 9.62 -1.81
CA ASN A 44 5.90 9.87 -2.59
C ASN A 44 5.75 9.32 -4.02
N GLU A 45 6.70 9.63 -4.90
CA GLU A 45 6.70 9.16 -6.30
C GLU A 45 6.60 7.63 -6.40
N ASN A 46 7.29 6.90 -5.52
CA ASN A 46 7.20 5.43 -5.47
C ASN A 46 5.79 4.96 -5.07
N GLY A 47 5.16 5.65 -4.13
CA GLY A 47 3.77 5.42 -3.73
C GLY A 47 2.75 5.69 -4.83
N GLU A 48 3.01 6.67 -5.70
CA GLU A 48 2.17 6.93 -6.87
C GLU A 48 2.31 5.84 -7.93
N ARG A 49 3.55 5.43 -8.24
CA ARG A 49 3.80 4.28 -9.14
C ARG A 49 3.15 3.01 -8.61
N PHE A 50 3.21 2.78 -7.30
CA PHE A 50 2.56 1.65 -6.65
C PHE A 50 1.04 1.72 -6.71
N ALA A 51 0.45 2.89 -6.46
CA ALA A 51 -0.99 3.10 -6.60
C ALA A 51 -1.46 2.87 -8.04
N ASN A 52 -0.70 3.33 -9.04
CA ASN A 52 -1.00 3.07 -10.46
C ASN A 52 -0.95 1.58 -10.80
N LEU A 53 0.03 0.84 -10.30
CA LEU A 53 0.10 -0.61 -10.46
C LEU A 53 -1.10 -1.31 -9.83
N CYS A 54 -1.53 -0.86 -8.64
CA CYS A 54 -2.70 -1.40 -7.95
C CYS A 54 -4.00 -1.09 -8.71
N ALA A 55 -4.16 0.13 -9.23
CA ALA A 55 -5.31 0.53 -10.03
C ALA A 55 -5.42 -0.30 -11.31
N PHE A 56 -4.30 -0.48 -12.03
CA PHE A 56 -4.26 -1.27 -13.26
C PHE A 56 -4.65 -2.74 -13.04
N ASN A 57 -4.25 -3.32 -11.90
CA ASN A 57 -4.43 -4.73 -11.59
C ASN A 57 -5.64 -5.04 -10.70
N LYS A 58 -6.47 -4.03 -10.37
CA LYS A 58 -7.58 -4.13 -9.41
C LYS A 58 -7.15 -4.71 -8.05
N LEU A 59 -6.03 -4.18 -7.53
CA LEU A 59 -5.50 -4.56 -6.22
C LEU A 59 -5.86 -3.50 -5.19
N VAL A 60 -6.29 -3.94 -4.02
CA VAL A 60 -6.64 -3.07 -2.89
C VAL A 60 -5.50 -3.06 -1.86
N ILE A 61 -5.10 -1.86 -1.45
CA ILE A 61 -4.08 -1.60 -0.44
C ILE A 61 -4.71 -1.72 0.95
N GLY A 62 -4.63 -2.92 1.55
CA GLY A 62 -5.33 -3.23 2.81
C GLY A 62 -4.95 -2.32 3.98
N GLY A 63 -3.69 -1.89 4.05
CA GLY A 63 -3.18 -1.03 5.13
C GLY A 63 -3.79 0.38 5.19
N THR A 64 -4.53 0.80 4.16
CA THR A 64 -5.14 2.14 4.10
C THR A 64 -6.66 2.12 4.27
N ILE A 65 -7.31 0.94 4.23
CA ILE A 65 -8.77 0.80 4.25
C ILE A 65 -9.35 1.05 5.65
N PHE A 66 -8.72 0.48 6.69
CA PHE A 66 -9.29 0.48 8.03
C PHE A 66 -8.60 1.49 8.94
N PRO A 67 -9.35 2.18 9.82
CA PRO A 67 -8.77 3.02 10.85
C PRO A 67 -8.00 2.15 11.85
N HIS A 68 -6.69 2.38 11.95
CA HIS A 68 -5.83 1.78 12.97
C HIS A 68 -5.07 2.87 13.74
N LYS A 69 -4.71 2.57 15.00
CA LYS A 69 -3.81 3.41 15.78
C LYS A 69 -2.45 3.50 15.07
N ARG A 70 -1.81 4.68 15.13
CA ARG A 70 -0.52 4.95 14.46
C ARG A 70 0.56 3.93 14.85
N ILE A 71 0.60 3.51 16.12
CA ILE A 71 1.52 2.48 16.65
C ILE A 71 1.40 1.11 15.95
N HIS A 72 0.27 0.82 15.28
CA HIS A 72 0.05 -0.44 14.57
C HIS A 72 0.22 -0.30 13.04
N LYS A 73 0.44 0.91 12.53
CA LYS A 73 0.66 1.19 11.11
C LYS A 73 2.14 1.31 10.76
N ILE A 74 2.95 1.72 11.73
CA ILE A 74 4.37 1.94 11.55
C ILE A 74 5.06 0.58 11.57
N THR A 75 5.78 0.26 10.50
CA THR A 75 6.59 -0.96 10.42
C THR A 75 8.08 -0.66 10.44
N TRP A 76 8.46 0.62 10.28
CA TRP A 76 9.83 1.09 10.43
C TRP A 76 9.90 2.47 11.08
N THR A 77 10.80 2.62 12.03
CA THR A 77 11.16 3.90 12.64
C THR A 77 12.65 4.13 12.43
N SER A 78 13.02 5.34 12.03
CA SER A 78 14.42 5.72 11.87
C SER A 78 15.19 5.68 13.19
N PRO A 79 16.52 5.47 13.18
CA PRO A 79 17.32 5.42 14.40
C PRO A 79 17.28 6.70 15.24
N ASP A 80 16.97 7.84 14.62
CA ASP A 80 16.79 9.15 15.26
C ASP A 80 15.37 9.37 15.80
N TYR A 81 14.47 8.39 15.65
CA TYR A 81 13.05 8.42 16.06
C TYR A 81 12.20 9.52 15.42
N THR A 82 12.70 10.26 14.44
CA THR A 82 11.98 11.37 13.80
C THR A 82 11.04 10.90 12.70
N THR A 83 11.44 9.86 11.99
CA THR A 83 10.76 9.38 10.78
C THR A 83 10.12 8.02 11.03
N GLN A 84 8.83 7.95 10.76
CA GLN A 84 8.04 6.72 10.91
C GLN A 84 7.36 6.39 9.58
N ASN A 85 7.64 5.20 9.06
CA ASN A 85 7.16 4.74 7.77
C ASN A 85 6.39 3.43 7.91
N GLN A 86 5.44 3.25 7.01
CA GLN A 86 4.82 1.96 6.74
C GLN A 86 5.47 1.41 5.47
N ILE A 87 6.43 0.50 5.63
CA ILE A 87 7.18 -0.11 4.52
C ILE A 87 6.58 -1.44 4.09
N ASP A 88 5.98 -2.19 5.03
CA ASP A 88 5.30 -3.44 4.69
C ASP A 88 3.89 -3.16 4.19
N LYS A 89 3.60 -3.66 2.99
CA LYS A 89 2.27 -3.55 2.39
C LYS A 89 1.65 -4.91 2.26
N LYS A 90 0.36 -4.99 2.59
CA LYS A 90 -0.51 -6.10 2.24
C LYS A 90 -1.45 -5.62 1.16
N ILE A 91 -1.31 -6.15 -0.04
CA ILE A 91 -2.26 -5.90 -1.13
C ILE A 91 -3.06 -7.16 -1.43
N ARG A 92 -4.34 -6.95 -1.70
CA ARG A 92 -5.31 -8.00 -1.96
C ARG A 92 -5.92 -7.77 -3.34
N ARG A 93 -5.92 -8.79 -4.19
CA ARG A 93 -6.72 -8.77 -5.42
C ARG A 93 -8.19 -9.05 -5.09
N THR A 94 -9.10 -8.23 -5.62
CA THR A 94 -10.56 -8.40 -5.53
C THR A 94 -11.14 -9.04 -6.78
#